data_AF-A0AAD0AQ15-F1
#
_entry.id   AF-A0AAD0AQ15-F1
#
_cell.length_a   1.000
_cell.length_b   1.000
_cell.length_c   1.000
_cell.angle_alpha   90.00
_cell.angle_beta   90.00
_cell.angle_gamma   90.00
#
_symmetry.space_group_name_H-M   'P 1'
#
loop_
_entity.id
_entity.type
_entity.pdbx_description
1 polymer ?
#
loop_
_entity_poly.entity_id
_entity_poly.type
_entity_poly.pdbx_seq_one_letter_code
_entity_poly.pdbx_strand_id
1 'polypeptide(L)'
;MKKERNLLIFFLLLMVFSLNLNANTNVDAKAGATTKVDTKEEVTKNIDTKMNVSNKIETKAGTTKRVNSKTISKKKVDAVAGATVSQIDKWKTLINLNDYVFKNKKAEKINYTPNYYKYIDKDSNEIIINGRVYDYDASAGASRTVADLINHSQSIKYDGKNGVSKDLEMDPKVKEAMELAKKKTKKGQEKIDAMYWSVQPPKGIIVGDYYSGQKVFDGGYEAYAEVVVNNGEIVHIELNERPPLTYYASEWAGETKRRSGYGFFQAKSPRTDYTLVTLINGMSYLEWQVLKNQKLDFEYKTLFGSSNSARNGFIPLLKEMSKEVQGKTSNKRYVGITQPYDSGISTRLEVIYENGKIVDLKYDEIFADDKKDIKNKTLQEFYRQSKLESIEYNRITNKSFRTFVNTLRREVLRSQSLTDFPTDALKLDMPHIKEAYENYLFVAEKIKDIK
;
A
#
# COMPACT_ATOMS: atom_id res chain seq x y z
N MET A 1 28.11 -46.69 19.27
CA MET A 1 28.35 -45.22 19.45
C MET A 1 28.08 -44.49 18.13
N LYS A 2 27.12 -43.55 18.06
CA LYS A 2 26.93 -42.70 16.85
C LYS A 2 26.19 -41.36 17.07
N LYS A 3 26.10 -40.87 18.31
CA LYS A 3 25.28 -39.68 18.67
C LYS A 3 26.06 -38.47 19.22
N GLU A 4 27.34 -38.62 19.55
CA GLU A 4 28.13 -37.57 20.23
C GLU A 4 28.97 -36.72 19.26
N ARG A 5 29.26 -37.21 18.05
CA ARG A 5 30.21 -36.57 17.13
C ARG A 5 29.71 -35.26 16.48
N ASN A 6 28.41 -34.97 16.54
CA ASN A 6 27.82 -33.77 15.95
C ASN A 6 27.78 -32.57 16.91
N LEU A 7 27.88 -32.78 18.23
CA LEU A 7 27.82 -31.69 19.21
C LEU A 7 29.14 -30.88 19.23
N LEU A 8 30.27 -31.56 19.02
CA LEU A 8 31.60 -30.95 19.01
C LEU A 8 31.82 -30.00 17.82
N ILE A 9 31.20 -30.29 16.67
CA ILE A 9 31.26 -29.43 15.47
C ILE A 9 30.50 -28.12 15.69
N PHE A 10 29.37 -28.18 16.42
CA PHE A 10 28.58 -26.99 16.74
C PHE A 10 29.31 -26.02 17.68
N PHE A 11 30.14 -26.53 18.60
CA PHE A 11 30.95 -25.69 19.49
C PHE A 11 32.15 -25.03 18.80
N LEU A 12 32.80 -25.71 17.83
CA LEU A 12 33.91 -25.11 17.09
C LEU A 12 33.49 -23.90 16.25
N LEU A 13 32.28 -23.91 15.67
CA LEU A 13 31.82 -22.85 14.77
C LEU A 13 31.53 -21.53 15.49
N LEU A 14 31.12 -21.55 16.78
CA LEU A 14 30.85 -20.33 17.54
C LEU A 14 32.12 -19.55 17.94
N MET A 15 33.27 -20.21 18.10
CA MET A 15 34.51 -19.52 18.46
C MET A 15 35.08 -18.66 17.33
N VAL A 16 34.80 -19.00 16.07
CA VAL A 16 35.36 -18.30 14.89
C VAL A 16 34.72 -16.90 14.68
N PHE A 17 33.51 -16.66 15.20
CA PHE A 17 32.80 -15.40 15.02
C PHE A 17 33.05 -14.34 16.12
N SER A 18 33.89 -14.63 17.12
CA SER A 18 34.07 -13.79 18.31
C SER A 18 35.47 -13.15 18.44
N LEU A 19 36.18 -12.95 17.33
CA LEU A 19 37.51 -12.31 17.30
C LEU A 19 37.74 -11.58 15.96
N ASN A 20 37.47 -10.27 15.92
CA ASN A 20 38.12 -9.27 15.04
C ASN A 20 37.58 -7.86 15.33
N LEU A 21 38.16 -7.18 16.33
CA LEU A 21 37.88 -5.78 16.67
C LEU A 21 39.13 -5.18 17.33
N ASN A 22 39.66 -4.10 16.75
CA ASN A 22 40.96 -3.45 17.06
C ASN A 22 42.21 -4.31 16.74
N ALA A 23 43.35 -3.78 16.29
CA ALA A 23 43.81 -2.40 16.12
C ALA A 23 44.89 -2.25 15.02
N ASN A 24 45.15 -1.00 14.58
CA ASN A 24 46.42 -0.51 13.99
C ASN A 24 46.89 -1.11 12.63
N THR A 25 47.72 -0.46 11.78
CA THR A 25 48.32 0.90 11.78
C THR A 25 48.67 1.37 10.35
N ASN A 26 48.37 2.65 10.06
CA ASN A 26 49.18 3.67 9.35
C ASN A 26 49.86 3.42 7.96
N VAL A 27 49.83 4.47 7.11
CA VAL A 27 50.56 4.73 5.82
C VAL A 27 50.41 3.68 4.69
N ASP A 28 50.29 4.04 3.40
CA ASP A 28 51.11 5.01 2.64
C ASP A 28 50.32 5.89 1.61
N ALA A 29 51.01 6.70 0.80
CA ALA A 29 50.47 7.92 0.15
C ALA A 29 50.45 7.95 -1.41
N LYS A 30 50.05 9.12 -1.97
CA LYS A 30 49.96 9.56 -3.40
C LYS A 30 48.74 9.07 -4.22
N ALA A 31 48.19 9.82 -5.19
CA ALA A 31 48.37 11.25 -5.58
C ALA A 31 47.23 11.74 -6.52
N GLY A 32 47.13 13.07 -6.73
CA GLY A 32 46.29 13.73 -7.75
C GLY A 32 44.91 14.17 -7.23
N ALA A 33 44.54 15.45 -7.09
CA ALA A 33 44.50 16.57 -8.06
C ALA A 33 43.25 16.52 -9.00
N THR A 34 42.46 17.57 -9.18
CA THR A 34 42.49 18.93 -8.58
C THR A 34 41.10 19.57 -8.61
N THR A 35 40.77 20.40 -7.60
CA THR A 35 39.72 21.41 -7.72
C THR A 35 40.14 22.52 -8.68
N LYS A 36 39.20 23.06 -9.47
CA LYS A 36 39.32 24.40 -10.04
C LYS A 36 38.34 25.34 -9.36
N VAL A 37 38.86 26.47 -8.90
CA VAL A 37 38.13 27.69 -8.59
C VAL A 37 38.38 28.64 -9.75
N ASP A 38 37.34 29.34 -10.21
CA ASP A 38 37.50 30.53 -11.03
C ASP A 38 36.85 31.72 -10.30
N THR A 39 37.60 32.82 -10.16
CA THR A 39 37.22 34.02 -9.40
C THR A 39 36.97 35.20 -10.32
N LYS A 40 35.78 35.79 -10.23
CA LYS A 40 35.38 37.17 -10.62
C LYS A 40 33.87 37.33 -10.34
N GLU A 41 33.33 38.50 -10.02
CA GLU A 41 33.91 39.84 -9.88
C GLU A 41 33.14 40.63 -8.79
N GLU A 42 33.73 41.69 -8.25
CA GLU A 42 33.15 42.47 -7.14
C GLU A 42 32.32 43.66 -7.66
N VAL A 43 31.03 43.72 -7.32
CA VAL A 43 30.21 44.94 -7.48
C VAL A 43 29.35 45.13 -6.22
N THR A 44 29.65 46.19 -5.47
CA THR A 44 28.92 46.58 -4.26
C THR A 44 27.65 47.36 -4.60
N LYS A 45 26.60 47.20 -3.79
CA LYS A 45 25.50 48.18 -3.69
C LYS A 45 24.81 48.10 -2.34
N ASN A 46 24.94 49.17 -1.56
CA ASN A 46 24.28 49.33 -0.27
C ASN A 46 22.77 49.57 -0.45
N ILE A 47 21.97 49.13 0.52
CA ILE A 47 20.59 49.61 0.73
C ILE A 47 20.46 50.00 2.20
N ASP A 48 20.23 51.29 2.46
CA ASP A 48 20.07 51.82 3.82
C ASP A 48 18.73 51.40 4.45
N THR A 49 18.78 50.70 5.58
CA THR A 49 17.63 50.57 6.48
C THR A 49 17.51 51.81 7.38
N LYS A 50 16.78 52.84 6.92
CA LYS A 50 16.49 54.01 7.75
C LYS A 50 15.48 53.69 8.85
N MET A 51 15.81 54.10 10.07
CA MET A 51 14.91 54.08 11.23
C MET A 51 13.71 55.00 11.01
N ASN A 52 12.57 54.67 11.64
CA ASN A 52 11.82 55.70 12.35
C ASN A 52 11.01 55.12 13.52
N VAL A 53 11.23 55.63 14.72
CA VAL A 53 10.44 55.36 15.95
C VAL A 53 10.35 56.69 16.70
N SER A 54 9.19 56.99 17.30
CA SER A 54 9.04 58.15 18.19
C SER A 54 7.97 57.91 19.26
N ASN A 55 8.39 58.06 20.52
CA ASN A 55 7.78 58.80 21.65
C ASN A 55 6.24 58.82 21.81
N LYS A 56 5.65 58.74 23.01
CA LYS A 56 6.15 58.74 24.42
C LYS A 56 5.31 57.71 25.24
N ILE A 57 4.99 57.71 26.55
CA ILE A 57 5.06 58.61 27.74
C ILE A 57 5.67 57.81 28.92
N GLU A 58 5.98 58.43 30.06
CA GLU A 58 6.31 57.77 31.34
C GLU A 58 5.10 56.97 31.92
N THR A 59 5.19 56.12 32.96
CA THR A 59 6.10 55.99 34.13
C THR A 59 6.32 54.49 34.47
N LYS A 60 7.05 54.01 35.51
CA LYS A 60 7.64 54.60 36.74
C LYS A 60 8.83 53.74 37.23
N ALA A 61 9.47 54.10 38.36
CA ALA A 61 10.60 53.37 38.95
C ALA A 61 10.23 52.54 40.20
N GLY A 62 10.95 51.43 40.47
CA GLY A 62 10.62 50.44 41.52
C GLY A 62 11.73 49.45 41.96
N THR A 63 13.00 49.82 41.83
CA THR A 63 14.15 49.37 42.64
C THR A 63 14.34 47.87 43.03
N THR A 64 15.26 47.18 42.34
CA THR A 64 16.03 45.98 42.79
C THR A 64 15.25 44.65 43.01
N LYS A 65 15.86 43.45 43.06
CA LYS A 65 17.28 43.05 43.18
C LYS A 65 17.59 41.74 42.43
N ARG A 66 18.84 41.55 42.01
CA ARG A 66 19.35 40.39 41.26
C ARG A 66 19.67 39.21 42.20
N VAL A 67 19.13 38.02 41.94
CA VAL A 67 19.59 36.73 42.52
C VAL A 67 19.63 35.66 41.43
N ASN A 68 20.65 34.80 41.47
CA ASN A 68 20.76 33.61 40.62
C ASN A 68 21.46 32.47 41.40
N SER A 69 21.24 31.24 40.96
CA SER A 69 21.94 29.99 41.30
C SER A 69 21.55 29.19 42.58
N LYS A 70 21.62 27.87 42.40
CA LYS A 70 21.86 26.77 43.37
C LYS A 70 20.77 26.36 44.38
N THR A 71 19.99 25.35 43.95
CA THR A 71 19.95 23.98 44.52
C THR A 71 20.04 23.77 46.05
N ILE A 72 19.01 23.14 46.64
CA ILE A 72 19.12 22.10 47.70
C ILE A 72 17.78 21.33 47.81
N SER A 73 17.69 20.29 48.66
CA SER A 73 16.91 19.08 48.40
C SER A 73 15.70 18.77 49.32
N LYS A 74 14.80 17.92 48.78
CA LYS A 74 13.88 16.97 49.47
C LYS A 74 12.81 17.52 50.45
N LYS A 75 11.54 17.21 50.12
CA LYS A 75 10.52 16.85 51.11
C LYS A 75 9.65 15.70 50.58
N LYS A 76 9.41 14.67 51.40
CA LYS A 76 8.27 13.72 51.28
C LYS A 76 7.04 14.38 51.91
N VAL A 77 5.79 14.01 51.65
CA VAL A 77 5.14 13.14 50.64
C VAL A 77 3.70 13.64 50.57
N ASP A 78 3.04 13.54 49.42
CA ASP A 78 1.59 13.34 49.37
C ASP A 78 1.26 12.39 48.22
N ALA A 79 0.29 11.50 48.45
CA ALA A 79 -0.05 10.43 47.51
C ALA A 79 -1.35 10.75 46.78
N VAL A 80 -1.25 11.10 45.49
CA VAL A 80 -2.38 11.11 44.57
C VAL A 80 -2.10 10.12 43.44
N ALA A 81 -2.69 8.94 43.54
CA ALA A 81 -2.77 8.02 42.41
C ALA A 81 -3.81 8.57 41.42
N GLY A 82 -3.37 8.97 40.22
CA GLY A 82 -4.23 9.63 39.24
C GLY A 82 -3.77 9.36 37.81
N ALA A 83 -4.30 8.27 37.23
CA ALA A 83 -4.22 7.86 35.83
C ALA A 83 -3.05 8.38 34.98
N THR A 84 -2.09 7.50 34.66
CA THR A 84 -1.25 7.68 33.47
C THR A 84 -2.12 7.59 32.22
N VAL A 85 -2.69 8.72 31.80
CA VAL A 85 -3.50 8.88 30.59
C VAL A 85 -2.72 8.31 29.41
N SER A 86 -3.20 7.19 28.85
CA SER A 86 -2.54 6.58 27.70
C SER A 86 -2.58 7.54 26.51
N GLN A 87 -1.67 7.39 25.55
CA GLN A 87 -1.71 8.24 24.35
C GLN A 87 -3.06 8.11 23.61
N ILE A 88 -3.69 6.91 23.67
CA ILE A 88 -5.03 6.64 23.15
C ILE A 88 -6.06 7.61 23.76
N ASP A 89 -6.02 7.79 25.08
CA ASP A 89 -6.98 8.62 25.80
C ASP A 89 -6.74 10.12 25.59
N LYS A 90 -5.52 10.54 25.27
CA LYS A 90 -5.28 11.91 24.78
C LYS A 90 -5.89 12.13 23.40
N TRP A 91 -5.72 11.20 22.46
CA TRP A 91 -6.32 11.31 21.12
C TRP A 91 -7.86 11.30 21.14
N LYS A 92 -8.49 10.54 22.06
CA LYS A 92 -9.95 10.59 22.31
C LYS A 92 -10.48 12.00 22.62
N THR A 93 -9.66 12.87 23.23
CA THR A 93 -10.09 14.24 23.58
C THR A 93 -9.99 15.26 22.44
N LEU A 94 -9.45 14.86 21.28
CA LEU A 94 -9.22 15.75 20.13
C LEU A 94 -9.93 15.30 18.84
N ILE A 95 -10.39 14.04 18.75
CA ILE A 95 -10.98 13.46 17.54
C ILE A 95 -12.35 12.84 17.85
N ASN A 96 -13.40 13.40 17.26
CA ASN A 96 -14.75 12.85 17.37
C ASN A 96 -14.91 11.63 16.44
N LEU A 97 -14.79 10.42 16.99
CA LEU A 97 -14.90 9.18 16.22
C LEU A 97 -16.27 8.99 15.53
N ASN A 98 -17.33 9.69 15.97
CA ASN A 98 -18.62 9.72 15.29
C ASN A 98 -18.56 10.32 13.87
N ASP A 99 -17.52 11.10 13.54
CA ASP A 99 -17.37 11.70 12.21
C ASP A 99 -16.65 10.78 11.22
N TYR A 100 -16.17 9.61 11.69
CA TYR A 100 -15.61 8.54 10.88
C TYR A 100 -16.64 7.41 10.58
N VAL A 101 -17.92 7.70 10.82
CA VAL A 101 -19.10 6.84 10.59
C VAL A 101 -19.79 7.21 9.27
N PHE A 102 -20.29 6.21 8.53
CA PHE A 102 -20.96 6.38 7.24
C PHE A 102 -22.48 6.60 7.38
N LYS A 103 -22.84 7.75 7.97
CA LYS A 103 -24.20 8.19 8.39
C LYS A 103 -25.33 8.15 7.32
N ASN A 104 -25.11 7.64 6.11
CA ASN A 104 -26.09 7.48 5.03
C ASN A 104 -25.80 6.20 4.19
N LYS A 105 -25.58 5.05 4.83
CA LYS A 105 -25.31 3.75 4.15
C LYS A 105 -26.59 3.08 3.64
N LYS A 106 -26.73 2.92 2.31
CA LYS A 106 -27.67 1.99 1.68
C LYS A 106 -26.89 1.03 0.79
N ALA A 107 -27.02 -0.27 1.03
CA ALA A 107 -26.35 -1.29 0.23
C ALA A 107 -26.84 -1.23 -1.24
N GLU A 108 -25.92 -1.34 -2.19
CA GLU A 108 -26.30 -1.61 -3.58
C GLU A 108 -27.05 -2.95 -3.67
N LYS A 109 -28.15 -2.98 -4.43
CA LYS A 109 -28.80 -4.25 -4.80
C LYS A 109 -27.89 -4.98 -5.79
N ILE A 110 -27.20 -6.01 -5.31
CA ILE A 110 -26.32 -6.86 -6.10
C ILE A 110 -26.82 -8.30 -6.11
N ASN A 111 -26.43 -9.07 -7.13
CA ASN A 111 -26.68 -10.50 -7.15
C ASN A 111 -25.63 -11.23 -6.28
N TYR A 112 -26.08 -12.12 -5.38
CA TYR A 112 -25.23 -12.94 -4.53
C TYR A 112 -25.01 -14.36 -5.09
N THR A 113 -25.41 -14.65 -6.34
CA THR A 113 -24.93 -15.87 -7.02
C THR A 113 -23.39 -15.82 -7.16
N PRO A 114 -22.64 -16.84 -6.71
CA PRO A 114 -21.19 -16.86 -6.83
C PRO A 114 -20.69 -16.75 -8.27
N ASN A 115 -19.63 -15.97 -8.49
CA ASN A 115 -19.01 -15.68 -9.79
C ASN A 115 -19.96 -15.04 -10.83
N TYR A 116 -21.10 -14.48 -10.42
CA TYR A 116 -22.06 -13.83 -11.32
C TYR A 116 -21.51 -12.55 -11.98
N TYR A 117 -20.78 -11.74 -11.22
CA TYR A 117 -20.14 -10.53 -11.75
C TYR A 117 -18.78 -10.87 -12.35
N LYS A 118 -18.63 -10.67 -13.66
CA LYS A 118 -17.32 -10.61 -14.30
C LYS A 118 -16.60 -9.34 -13.85
N TYR A 119 -15.40 -9.48 -13.28
CA TYR A 119 -14.59 -8.34 -12.80
C TYR A 119 -14.11 -7.44 -13.95
N ILE A 120 -13.71 -8.09 -15.06
CA ILE A 120 -13.34 -7.45 -16.32
C ILE A 120 -14.36 -7.76 -17.41
N ASP A 121 -14.40 -6.90 -18.43
CA ASP A 121 -14.86 -7.28 -19.76
C ASP A 121 -13.73 -8.08 -20.46
N LYS A 122 -14.05 -9.27 -20.99
CA LYS A 122 -13.10 -10.10 -21.76
C LYS A 122 -13.01 -9.67 -23.22
N ASP A 123 -14.07 -9.06 -23.74
CA ASP A 123 -14.25 -8.73 -25.16
C ASP A 123 -13.75 -7.31 -25.46
N SER A 124 -13.83 -6.38 -24.50
CA SER A 124 -13.22 -5.05 -24.63
C SER A 124 -11.69 -5.09 -24.76
N ASN A 125 -11.14 -4.18 -25.58
CA ASN A 125 -9.70 -3.94 -25.70
C ASN A 125 -9.17 -2.88 -24.73
N GLU A 126 -10.06 -2.25 -23.97
CA GLU A 126 -9.73 -1.34 -22.89
C GLU A 126 -9.65 -2.09 -21.57
N ILE A 127 -9.02 -1.50 -20.55
CA ILE A 127 -9.09 -2.04 -19.19
C ILE A 127 -10.45 -1.63 -18.62
N ILE A 128 -11.37 -2.58 -18.48
CA ILE A 128 -12.64 -2.39 -17.78
C ILE A 128 -12.58 -3.10 -16.44
N ILE A 129 -12.90 -2.40 -15.35
CA ILE A 129 -12.99 -2.98 -13.99
C ILE A 129 -14.29 -2.52 -13.34
N ASN A 130 -15.12 -3.47 -12.88
CA ASN A 130 -16.45 -3.20 -12.31
C ASN A 130 -17.35 -2.32 -13.21
N GLY A 131 -17.20 -2.42 -14.53
CA GLY A 131 -17.96 -1.64 -15.52
C GLY A 131 -17.48 -0.19 -15.74
N ARG A 132 -16.45 0.28 -15.04
CA ARG A 132 -15.75 1.52 -15.39
C ARG A 132 -14.64 1.21 -16.40
N VAL A 133 -14.62 1.95 -17.51
CA VAL A 133 -13.54 1.94 -18.50
C VAL A 133 -12.38 2.79 -18.00
N TYR A 134 -11.15 2.28 -18.12
CA TYR A 134 -9.92 3.03 -17.87
C TYR A 134 -9.16 3.19 -19.17
N ASP A 135 -9.49 4.27 -19.87
CA ASP A 135 -8.66 4.76 -20.95
C ASP A 135 -7.40 5.42 -20.37
N TYR A 136 -6.27 4.72 -20.50
CA TYR A 136 -4.94 5.22 -20.11
C TYR A 136 -4.30 6.10 -21.20
N ASP A 137 -4.93 6.19 -22.36
CA ASP A 137 -4.36 6.64 -23.62
C ASP A 137 -4.61 8.14 -23.87
N ALA A 138 -5.84 8.63 -23.66
CA ALA A 138 -6.22 9.98 -24.06
C ALA A 138 -5.67 11.13 -23.19
N SER A 139 -5.20 10.87 -21.95
CA SER A 139 -4.84 11.94 -21.00
C SER A 139 -3.46 11.83 -20.33
N ALA A 140 -2.82 10.66 -20.42
CA ALA A 140 -1.45 10.39 -20.01
C ALA A 140 -0.53 10.24 -21.23
N GLY A 141 0.79 10.28 -21.04
CA GLY A 141 1.74 9.85 -22.07
C GLY A 141 1.85 8.32 -22.21
N ALA A 142 0.76 7.56 -21.97
CA ALA A 142 0.79 6.13 -21.70
C ALA A 142 -0.04 5.33 -22.73
N SER A 143 0.42 5.39 -23.99
CA SER A 143 -0.12 4.81 -25.24
C SER A 143 -0.83 5.80 -26.18
N ARG A 144 -1.12 5.33 -27.40
CA ARG A 144 -1.81 6.05 -28.49
C ARG A 144 -2.69 5.09 -29.33
N THR A 145 -3.95 4.95 -28.98
CA THR A 145 -4.90 3.93 -29.42
C THR A 145 -4.46 2.49 -29.12
N VAL A 146 -5.42 1.56 -29.26
CA VAL A 146 -5.21 0.11 -29.24
C VAL A 146 -4.13 -0.36 -30.23
N ALA A 147 -3.82 0.41 -31.28
CA ALA A 147 -2.76 0.10 -32.24
C ALA A 147 -1.34 0.35 -31.68
N ASP A 148 -1.07 1.46 -30.99
CA ASP A 148 0.27 1.70 -30.41
C ASP A 148 0.50 0.86 -29.14
N LEU A 149 -0.58 0.48 -28.43
CA LEU A 149 -0.58 -0.58 -27.41
C LEU A 149 -0.06 -1.94 -27.93
N ILE A 150 -0.09 -2.16 -29.25
CA ILE A 150 0.43 -3.39 -29.86
C ILE A 150 1.95 -3.31 -30.10
N ASN A 151 2.49 -2.13 -30.43
CA ASN A 151 3.87 -1.97 -30.90
C ASN A 151 4.86 -1.33 -29.91
N HIS A 152 4.41 -0.74 -28.79
CA HIS A 152 5.29 0.03 -27.87
C HIS A 152 5.45 -0.58 -26.48
N SER A 153 4.83 -1.73 -26.23
CA SER A 153 5.16 -2.56 -25.07
C SER A 153 6.50 -3.24 -25.28
N GLN A 154 7.45 -3.08 -24.36
CA GLN A 154 8.65 -3.92 -24.33
C GLN A 154 8.23 -5.38 -24.07
N SER A 155 8.34 -6.22 -25.09
CA SER A 155 8.12 -7.68 -25.03
C SER A 155 9.18 -8.35 -24.16
N ILE A 156 8.81 -8.77 -22.95
CA ILE A 156 9.74 -9.43 -22.02
C ILE A 156 9.59 -10.95 -22.13
N LYS A 157 10.53 -11.61 -22.80
CA LYS A 157 10.74 -13.05 -22.71
C LYS A 157 11.66 -13.35 -21.52
N TYR A 158 11.10 -13.93 -20.46
CA TYR A 158 11.84 -14.26 -19.24
C TYR A 158 12.57 -15.61 -19.40
N ASP A 159 13.90 -15.58 -19.49
CA ASP A 159 14.73 -16.77 -19.76
C ASP A 159 14.86 -17.76 -18.58
N GLY A 160 14.56 -17.30 -17.37
CA GLY A 160 14.52 -18.12 -16.16
C GLY A 160 15.86 -18.57 -15.60
N LYS A 161 17.00 -18.02 -16.08
CA LYS A 161 18.35 -18.32 -15.56
C LYS A 161 19.11 -17.09 -15.10
N ASN A 162 18.90 -15.94 -15.72
CA ASN A 162 19.38 -14.65 -15.21
C ASN A 162 18.20 -13.69 -15.06
N GLY A 163 18.27 -12.77 -14.09
CA GLY A 163 17.32 -11.66 -14.03
C GLY A 163 17.41 -10.81 -15.31
N VAL A 164 16.27 -10.32 -15.80
CA VAL A 164 16.11 -9.64 -17.10
C VAL A 164 17.34 -8.77 -17.42
N SER A 165 18.01 -9.07 -18.54
CA SER A 165 19.28 -8.45 -18.89
C SER A 165 19.16 -6.93 -18.96
N LYS A 166 20.16 -6.23 -18.42
CA LYS A 166 20.12 -4.77 -18.27
C LYS A 166 20.14 -4.01 -19.60
N ASP A 167 20.58 -4.67 -20.66
CA ASP A 167 20.88 -4.07 -21.96
C ASP A 167 19.81 -4.41 -23.01
N LEU A 168 18.53 -4.36 -22.61
CA LEU A 168 17.44 -4.21 -23.57
C LEU A 168 17.47 -2.77 -24.11
N GLU A 169 18.11 -2.60 -25.27
CA GLU A 169 18.13 -1.35 -26.01
C GLU A 169 16.70 -0.83 -26.18
N MET A 170 16.44 0.37 -25.65
CA MET A 170 15.08 0.90 -25.58
C MET A 170 14.60 1.27 -26.98
N ASP A 171 13.58 0.55 -27.45
CA ASP A 171 12.92 0.73 -28.75
C ASP A 171 12.88 2.21 -29.17
N PRO A 172 13.37 2.58 -30.38
CA PRO A 172 13.45 3.96 -30.83
C PRO A 172 12.11 4.73 -30.76
N LYS A 173 10.99 4.04 -30.95
CA LYS A 173 9.65 4.64 -30.85
C LYS A 173 9.22 4.85 -29.40
N VAL A 174 9.61 3.97 -28.48
CA VAL A 174 9.43 4.19 -27.02
C VAL A 174 10.27 5.37 -26.55
N LYS A 175 11.48 5.54 -27.10
CA LYS A 175 12.33 6.72 -26.87
C LYS A 175 11.67 8.01 -27.41
N GLU A 176 11.13 7.98 -28.62
CA GLU A 176 10.39 9.10 -29.21
C GLU A 176 9.14 9.46 -28.39
N ALA A 177 8.31 8.46 -28.04
CA ALA A 177 7.11 8.63 -27.23
C ALA A 177 7.45 9.21 -25.84
N MET A 178 8.56 8.81 -25.22
CA MET A 178 9.05 9.43 -23.98
C MET A 178 9.38 10.91 -24.16
N GLU A 179 10.11 11.31 -25.22
CA GLU A 179 10.43 12.71 -25.45
C GLU A 179 9.20 13.54 -25.85
N LEU A 180 8.18 12.94 -26.46
CA LEU A 180 6.88 13.58 -26.69
C LEU A 180 6.09 13.74 -25.37
N ALA A 181 6.09 12.73 -24.50
CA ALA A 181 5.43 12.77 -23.20
C ALA A 181 6.05 13.82 -22.27
N LYS A 182 7.39 13.92 -22.21
CA LYS A 182 8.12 14.95 -21.43
C LYS A 182 7.73 16.38 -21.80
N LYS A 183 7.37 16.64 -23.05
CA LYS A 183 6.86 17.95 -23.53
C LYS A 183 5.43 18.26 -23.05
N LYS A 184 4.73 17.29 -22.47
CA LYS A 184 3.37 17.39 -21.90
C LYS A 184 3.36 17.12 -20.38
N THR A 185 4.34 17.67 -19.66
CA THR A 185 4.42 17.50 -18.20
C THR A 185 3.33 18.29 -17.47
N LYS A 186 2.50 17.59 -16.69
CA LYS A 186 1.46 18.16 -15.81
C LYS A 186 2.01 18.34 -14.40
N LYS A 187 1.57 19.37 -13.67
CA LYS A 187 2.05 19.67 -12.31
C LYS A 187 0.93 20.09 -11.36
N GLY A 188 1.21 20.02 -10.06
CA GLY A 188 0.25 20.45 -9.02
C GLY A 188 -1.09 19.72 -9.13
N GLN A 189 -2.19 20.47 -9.04
CA GLN A 189 -3.55 19.90 -9.05
C GLN A 189 -3.92 19.31 -10.43
N GLU A 190 -3.52 19.94 -11.54
CA GLU A 190 -3.76 19.46 -12.91
C GLU A 190 -3.24 18.02 -13.11
N LYS A 191 -2.08 17.71 -12.52
CA LYS A 191 -1.52 16.35 -12.50
C LYS A 191 -2.39 15.38 -11.71
N ILE A 192 -2.87 15.77 -10.53
CA ILE A 192 -3.71 14.93 -9.67
C ILE A 192 -5.07 14.65 -10.32
N ASP A 193 -5.66 15.66 -10.96
CA ASP A 193 -6.93 15.53 -11.68
C ASP A 193 -6.82 14.63 -12.92
N ALA A 194 -5.65 14.64 -13.58
CA ALA A 194 -5.35 13.77 -14.71
C ALA A 194 -4.84 12.36 -14.32
N MET A 195 -4.53 12.09 -13.06
CA MET A 195 -4.07 10.77 -12.61
C MET A 195 -5.24 9.95 -12.05
N TYR A 196 -5.53 8.81 -12.68
CA TYR A 196 -6.50 7.82 -12.18
C TYR A 196 -5.81 6.51 -11.78
N TRP A 197 -6.25 5.88 -10.70
CA TRP A 197 -6.07 4.45 -10.40
C TRP A 197 -7.25 3.97 -9.56
N SER A 198 -7.63 2.70 -9.71
CA SER A 198 -8.68 2.09 -8.87
C SER A 198 -8.05 1.30 -7.73
N VAL A 199 -8.74 1.26 -6.59
CA VAL A 199 -8.44 0.32 -5.49
C VAL A 199 -9.58 -0.67 -5.22
N GLN A 200 -10.69 -0.55 -5.96
CA GLN A 200 -11.89 -1.33 -5.74
C GLN A 200 -11.65 -2.81 -6.08
N PRO A 201 -12.05 -3.75 -5.22
CA PRO A 201 -12.07 -5.18 -5.53
C PRO A 201 -13.28 -5.51 -6.44
N PRO A 202 -13.39 -6.73 -6.97
CA PRO A 202 -14.55 -7.15 -7.74
C PRO A 202 -15.86 -7.09 -6.93
N LYS A 203 -16.96 -6.64 -7.54
CA LYS A 203 -18.29 -6.60 -6.89
C LYS A 203 -18.93 -7.98 -6.76
N GLY A 204 -19.70 -8.22 -5.69
CA GLY A 204 -20.44 -9.47 -5.47
C GLY A 204 -19.57 -10.59 -4.90
N ILE A 205 -20.00 -11.84 -5.10
CA ILE A 205 -19.34 -13.04 -4.54
C ILE A 205 -18.41 -13.68 -5.56
N ILE A 206 -17.18 -14.02 -5.12
CA ILE A 206 -16.22 -14.85 -5.85
C ILE A 206 -15.95 -16.13 -5.05
N VAL A 207 -15.91 -17.27 -5.74
CA VAL A 207 -15.52 -18.57 -5.18
C VAL A 207 -14.60 -19.32 -6.12
N GLY A 208 -13.69 -20.14 -5.58
CA GLY A 208 -12.85 -21.04 -6.36
C GLY A 208 -11.66 -21.61 -5.59
N ASP A 209 -10.88 -22.47 -6.25
CA ASP A 209 -9.59 -22.95 -5.78
C ASP A 209 -8.63 -21.76 -5.59
N TYR A 210 -7.97 -21.70 -4.45
CA TYR A 210 -7.12 -20.58 -4.04
C TYR A 210 -5.64 -20.91 -4.18
N TYR A 211 -4.91 -20.00 -4.82
CA TYR A 211 -3.46 -20.05 -4.98
C TYR A 211 -2.86 -18.70 -4.58
N SER A 212 -1.75 -18.71 -3.84
CA SER A 212 -1.11 -17.48 -3.37
C SER A 212 0.40 -17.63 -3.32
N GLY A 213 1.11 -16.65 -3.88
CA GLY A 213 2.57 -16.64 -3.91
C GLY A 213 3.16 -15.32 -3.45
N GLN A 214 4.42 -15.38 -3.02
CA GLN A 214 5.26 -14.24 -2.67
C GLN A 214 6.60 -14.35 -3.38
N LYS A 215 7.13 -13.24 -3.89
CA LYS A 215 8.50 -13.15 -4.42
C LYS A 215 9.26 -11.97 -3.82
N VAL A 216 10.49 -12.20 -3.37
CA VAL A 216 11.41 -11.13 -2.94
C VAL A 216 12.24 -10.65 -4.13
N PHE A 217 12.35 -9.33 -4.32
CA PHE A 217 13.08 -8.70 -5.42
C PHE A 217 13.76 -7.37 -5.00
N ASP A 218 14.62 -6.83 -5.88
CA ASP A 218 15.28 -5.51 -5.81
C ASP A 218 15.76 -5.05 -4.40
N GLY A 219 16.38 -5.95 -3.64
CA GLY A 219 16.95 -5.64 -2.32
C GLY A 219 16.00 -5.75 -1.12
N GLY A 220 14.85 -6.41 -1.28
CA GLY A 220 13.96 -6.76 -0.15
C GLY A 220 12.50 -6.34 -0.31
N TYR A 221 12.06 -5.96 -1.52
CA TYR A 221 10.65 -5.74 -1.80
C TYR A 221 9.95 -7.09 -1.94
N GLU A 222 8.72 -7.19 -1.42
CA GLU A 222 7.89 -8.39 -1.49
C GLU A 222 6.74 -8.14 -2.47
N ALA A 223 6.78 -8.81 -3.63
CA ALA A 223 5.65 -8.90 -4.53
C ALA A 223 4.72 -10.03 -4.06
N TYR A 224 3.42 -9.76 -4.06
CA TYR A 224 2.37 -10.71 -3.70
C TYR A 224 1.41 -10.90 -4.88
N ALA A 225 0.93 -12.13 -5.04
CA ALA A 225 -0.14 -12.47 -5.98
C ALA A 225 -1.08 -13.49 -5.35
N GLU A 226 -2.38 -13.22 -5.44
CA GLU A 226 -3.47 -14.12 -5.07
C GLU A 226 -4.28 -14.42 -6.33
N VAL A 227 -4.63 -15.69 -6.58
CA VAL A 227 -5.31 -16.15 -7.78
C VAL A 227 -6.42 -17.12 -7.37
N VAL A 228 -7.61 -16.95 -7.97
CA VAL A 228 -8.79 -17.80 -7.72
C VAL A 228 -9.25 -18.42 -9.03
N VAL A 229 -9.35 -19.75 -9.07
CA VAL A 229 -9.77 -20.53 -10.23
C VAL A 229 -11.09 -21.24 -9.95
N ASN A 230 -12.06 -21.14 -10.85
CA ASN A 230 -13.35 -21.82 -10.72
C ASN A 230 -13.70 -22.51 -12.05
N ASN A 231 -13.94 -23.82 -12.01
CA ASN A 231 -14.24 -24.65 -13.18
C ASN A 231 -13.21 -24.51 -14.32
N GLY A 232 -11.94 -24.25 -13.98
CA GLY A 232 -10.85 -24.03 -14.93
C GLY A 232 -10.67 -22.59 -15.42
N GLU A 233 -11.61 -21.67 -15.15
CA GLU A 233 -11.43 -20.24 -15.43
C GLU A 233 -10.76 -19.52 -14.26
N ILE A 234 -9.79 -18.64 -14.55
CA ILE A 234 -9.31 -17.64 -13.58
C ILE A 234 -10.41 -16.58 -13.44
N VAL A 235 -11.07 -16.59 -12.27
CA VAL A 235 -12.18 -15.67 -11.95
C VAL A 235 -11.72 -14.43 -11.18
N HIS A 236 -10.60 -14.53 -10.44
CA HIS A 236 -9.99 -13.39 -9.76
C HIS A 236 -8.47 -13.51 -9.69
N ILE A 237 -7.81 -12.37 -9.71
CA ILE A 237 -6.40 -12.17 -9.36
C ILE A 237 -6.27 -10.81 -8.66
N GLU A 238 -5.43 -10.74 -7.64
CA GLU A 238 -4.99 -9.48 -7.03
C GLU A 238 -3.49 -9.47 -6.76
N LEU A 239 -2.83 -8.38 -7.13
CA LEU A 239 -1.41 -8.11 -6.90
C LEU A 239 -1.24 -7.03 -5.82
N ASN A 240 -0.27 -7.21 -4.92
CA ASN A 240 0.10 -6.20 -3.92
C ASN A 240 1.63 -6.20 -3.71
N GLU A 241 2.18 -5.13 -3.15
CA GLU A 241 3.62 -5.01 -2.86
C GLU A 241 3.81 -4.49 -1.43
N ARG A 242 4.79 -5.05 -0.72
CA ARG A 242 5.35 -4.47 0.51
C ARG A 242 6.82 -4.09 0.27
N PRO A 243 7.28 -2.89 0.68
CA PRO A 243 8.70 -2.54 0.63
C PRO A 243 9.43 -3.05 1.90
N PRO A 244 10.75 -3.20 1.87
CA PRO A 244 11.51 -3.67 3.04
C PRO A 244 11.35 -2.74 4.25
N LEU A 245 11.61 -3.25 5.45
CA LEU A 245 11.63 -2.45 6.69
C LEU A 245 12.69 -1.34 6.69
N THR A 246 13.64 -1.39 5.74
CA THR A 246 14.70 -0.38 5.50
C THR A 246 14.33 0.62 4.40
N TYR A 247 13.07 0.67 3.94
CA TYR A 247 12.65 1.56 2.86
C TYR A 247 12.81 3.05 3.22
N TYR A 248 13.35 3.84 2.28
CA TYR A 248 13.82 5.21 2.52
C TYR A 248 12.71 6.17 3.01
N ALA A 249 11.47 5.98 2.56
CA ALA A 249 10.31 6.71 3.05
C ALA A 249 9.69 5.88 4.18
N SER A 250 10.23 6.09 5.39
CA SER A 250 10.05 5.24 6.57
C SER A 250 8.58 4.99 6.96
N GLU A 251 7.68 5.89 6.62
CA GLU A 251 6.24 5.73 6.88
C GLU A 251 5.63 4.57 6.08
N TRP A 252 6.15 4.27 4.87
CA TRP A 252 5.69 3.16 4.03
C TRP A 252 6.44 1.84 4.30
N ALA A 253 7.47 1.84 5.15
CA ALA A 253 8.32 0.67 5.38
C ALA A 253 7.54 -0.47 6.03
N GLY A 254 7.45 -1.62 5.37
CA GLY A 254 6.67 -2.77 5.85
C GLY A 254 5.14 -2.67 5.68
N GLU A 255 4.60 -1.55 5.19
CA GLU A 255 3.16 -1.42 4.87
C GLU A 255 2.90 -1.87 3.43
N THR A 256 1.72 -2.46 3.16
CA THR A 256 1.30 -2.81 1.81
C THR A 256 0.99 -1.56 0.98
N LYS A 257 1.04 -1.65 -0.35
CA LYS A 257 1.02 -0.47 -1.24
C LYS A 257 -0.29 -0.25 -2.01
N ARG A 258 -1.16 -1.26 -2.17
CA ARG A 258 -2.34 -1.16 -3.04
C ARG A 258 -3.38 -0.15 -2.55
N ARG A 259 -3.73 -0.16 -1.26
CA ARG A 259 -4.82 0.65 -0.66
C ARG A 259 -4.35 1.55 0.49
N SER A 260 -3.05 1.70 0.69
CA SER A 260 -2.48 2.45 1.84
C SER A 260 -2.34 3.96 1.65
N GLY A 261 -2.58 4.47 0.44
CA GLY A 261 -2.27 5.86 0.05
C GLY A 261 -0.98 6.01 -0.77
N TYR A 262 -0.19 4.94 -0.94
CA TYR A 262 1.10 4.96 -1.66
C TYR A 262 0.99 5.45 -3.12
N GLY A 263 -0.18 5.30 -3.75
CA GLY A 263 -0.47 5.90 -5.06
C GLY A 263 -0.33 7.43 -5.06
N PHE A 264 -0.80 8.12 -4.01
CA PHE A 264 -0.64 9.57 -3.85
C PHE A 264 0.80 9.97 -3.51
N PHE A 265 1.55 9.12 -2.82
CA PHE A 265 2.99 9.31 -2.65
C PHE A 265 3.71 9.26 -4.00
N GLN A 266 3.43 8.26 -4.85
CA GLN A 266 4.00 8.21 -6.20
C GLN A 266 3.50 9.32 -7.14
N ALA A 267 2.27 9.83 -6.96
CA ALA A 267 1.76 10.99 -7.69
C ALA A 267 2.54 12.30 -7.41
N LYS A 268 3.28 12.38 -6.30
CA LYS A 268 4.16 13.52 -5.98
C LYS A 268 5.55 13.43 -6.66
N SER A 269 5.90 12.30 -7.27
CA SER A 269 7.23 12.11 -7.91
C SER A 269 7.32 12.79 -9.28
N PRO A 270 8.44 13.46 -9.65
CA PRO A 270 8.64 14.00 -11.00
C PRO A 270 8.53 12.96 -12.12
N ARG A 271 8.81 11.68 -11.81
CA ARG A 271 8.63 10.54 -12.74
C ARG A 271 7.18 10.43 -13.25
N THR A 272 6.20 10.83 -12.44
CA THR A 272 4.79 10.78 -12.80
C THR A 272 4.29 12.04 -13.49
N ASP A 273 5.07 13.13 -13.62
CA ASP A 273 4.63 14.38 -14.27
C ASP A 273 4.21 14.20 -15.74
N TYR A 274 4.83 13.24 -16.45
CA TYR A 274 4.54 12.93 -17.86
C TYR A 274 4.01 11.51 -18.09
N THR A 275 4.29 10.56 -17.17
CA THR A 275 3.77 9.19 -17.29
C THR A 275 2.35 9.06 -16.74
N LEU A 276 1.97 9.86 -15.74
CA LEU A 276 0.73 9.73 -14.94
C LEU A 276 0.48 8.32 -14.33
N VAL A 277 1.47 7.41 -14.36
CA VAL A 277 1.33 5.99 -14.00
C VAL A 277 1.93 5.69 -12.62
N THR A 278 1.09 5.17 -11.72
CA THR A 278 1.49 4.61 -10.41
C THR A 278 1.73 3.09 -10.50
N LEU A 279 2.31 2.54 -9.44
CA LEU A 279 2.43 1.10 -9.20
C LEU A 279 1.08 0.37 -9.31
N ILE A 280 -0.02 0.98 -8.82
CA ILE A 280 -1.35 0.36 -8.80
C ILE A 280 -1.87 0.17 -10.23
N ASN A 281 -1.62 1.12 -11.14
CA ASN A 281 -1.96 0.98 -12.55
C ASN A 281 -1.19 -0.19 -13.21
N GLY A 282 0.08 -0.36 -12.81
CA GLY A 282 0.89 -1.51 -13.23
C GLY A 282 0.32 -2.85 -12.74
N MET A 283 -0.14 -2.93 -11.49
CA MET A 283 -0.83 -4.09 -10.93
C MET A 283 -2.10 -4.40 -11.74
N SER A 284 -3.00 -3.43 -11.88
CA SER A 284 -4.29 -3.60 -12.58
C SER A 284 -4.12 -4.00 -14.06
N TYR A 285 -3.08 -3.53 -14.74
CA TYR A 285 -2.83 -3.92 -16.13
C TYR A 285 -2.32 -5.37 -16.28
N LEU A 286 -1.53 -5.86 -15.31
CA LEU A 286 -1.12 -7.27 -15.29
C LEU A 286 -2.31 -8.18 -14.93
N GLU A 287 -3.15 -7.77 -13.98
CA GLU A 287 -4.39 -8.46 -13.58
C GLU A 287 -5.38 -8.59 -14.75
N TRP A 288 -5.65 -7.49 -15.47
CA TRP A 288 -6.50 -7.51 -16.66
C TRP A 288 -5.92 -8.41 -17.77
N GLN A 289 -4.60 -8.37 -18.01
CA GLN A 289 -3.96 -9.27 -18.97
C GLN A 289 -4.11 -10.75 -18.56
N VAL A 290 -3.92 -11.11 -17.29
CA VAL A 290 -4.17 -12.47 -16.78
C VAL A 290 -5.60 -12.91 -17.02
N LEU A 291 -6.58 -12.07 -16.65
CA LEU A 291 -8.00 -12.41 -16.76
C LEU A 291 -8.49 -12.48 -18.21
N LYS A 292 -7.93 -11.67 -19.12
CA LYS A 292 -8.23 -11.72 -20.56
C LYS A 292 -7.58 -12.93 -21.25
N ASN A 293 -6.34 -13.28 -20.89
CA ASN A 293 -5.61 -14.41 -21.49
C ASN A 293 -5.87 -15.77 -20.80
N GLN A 294 -6.49 -15.76 -19.61
CA GLN A 294 -6.77 -16.94 -18.77
C GLN A 294 -5.51 -17.81 -18.48
N LYS A 295 -4.35 -17.15 -18.33
CA LYS A 295 -3.03 -17.76 -18.12
C LYS A 295 -2.19 -16.91 -17.17
N LEU A 296 -1.17 -17.51 -16.55
CA LEU A 296 -0.20 -16.79 -15.71
C LEU A 296 1.21 -16.70 -16.32
N ASP A 297 1.57 -17.61 -17.24
CA ASP A 297 2.80 -17.53 -18.04
C ASP A 297 2.44 -17.25 -19.50
N PHE A 298 2.75 -16.04 -19.95
CA PHE A 298 2.61 -15.55 -21.32
C PHE A 298 3.48 -14.28 -21.49
N GLU A 299 3.54 -13.72 -22.70
CA GLU A 299 4.31 -12.50 -22.97
C GLU A 299 3.55 -11.26 -22.48
N TYR A 300 3.89 -10.80 -21.27
CA TYR A 300 3.26 -9.64 -20.64
C TYR A 300 3.71 -8.31 -21.22
N LYS A 301 2.76 -7.38 -21.31
CA LYS A 301 3.00 -5.96 -21.59
C LYS A 301 3.09 -5.17 -20.28
N THR A 302 3.94 -4.15 -20.27
CA THR A 302 4.06 -3.19 -19.15
C THR A 302 3.69 -1.78 -19.60
N LEU A 303 3.04 -1.00 -18.73
CA LEU A 303 2.70 0.40 -19.01
C LEU A 303 3.97 1.25 -19.16
N PHE A 304 3.91 2.28 -19.99
CA PHE A 304 4.97 3.29 -20.01
C PHE A 304 5.09 3.96 -18.64
N GLY A 305 6.27 3.92 -18.04
CA GLY A 305 6.47 4.34 -16.65
C GLY A 305 6.00 3.35 -15.58
N SER A 306 5.82 2.06 -15.90
CA SER A 306 5.65 1.01 -14.88
C SER A 306 6.84 0.95 -13.90
N SER A 307 6.58 0.64 -12.63
CA SER A 307 7.64 0.32 -11.66
C SER A 307 8.41 -0.96 -12.06
N ASN A 308 9.68 -1.08 -11.65
CA ASN A 308 10.46 -2.33 -11.72
C ASN A 308 9.70 -3.53 -11.14
N SER A 309 8.84 -3.29 -10.14
CA SER A 309 7.91 -4.25 -9.54
C SER A 309 7.18 -5.13 -10.54
N ALA A 310 6.77 -4.59 -11.68
CA ALA A 310 6.12 -5.37 -12.74
C ALA A 310 7.05 -6.44 -13.32
N ARG A 311 8.31 -6.08 -13.57
CA ARG A 311 9.31 -6.86 -14.33
C ARG A 311 10.11 -7.81 -13.45
N ASN A 312 10.43 -7.38 -12.24
CA ASN A 312 11.32 -8.07 -11.30
C ASN A 312 10.54 -8.82 -10.19
N GLY A 313 9.34 -8.34 -9.86
CA GLY A 313 8.44 -8.94 -8.87
C GLY A 313 7.31 -9.75 -9.51
N PHE A 314 6.31 -9.08 -10.10
CA PHE A 314 5.03 -9.67 -10.50
C PHE A 314 5.12 -10.66 -11.66
N ILE A 315 5.69 -10.28 -12.82
CA ILE A 315 5.77 -11.18 -13.98
C ILE A 315 6.54 -12.48 -13.64
N PRO A 316 7.70 -12.44 -12.94
CA PRO A 316 8.38 -13.65 -12.49
C PRO A 316 7.56 -14.48 -11.49
N LEU A 317 6.87 -13.84 -10.54
CA LEU A 317 6.01 -14.52 -9.56
C LEU A 317 4.84 -15.25 -10.24
N LEU A 318 4.16 -14.61 -11.19
CA LEU A 318 3.05 -15.23 -11.92
C LEU A 318 3.53 -16.38 -12.81
N LYS A 319 4.71 -16.25 -13.43
CA LYS A 319 5.37 -17.35 -14.15
C LYS A 319 5.74 -18.52 -13.23
N GLU A 320 6.15 -18.26 -12.00
CA GLU A 320 6.44 -19.30 -10.99
C GLU A 320 5.15 -20.00 -10.52
N MET A 321 4.09 -19.24 -10.21
CA MET A 321 2.77 -19.77 -9.81
C MET A 321 2.04 -20.53 -10.94
N SER A 322 2.33 -20.23 -12.21
CA SER A 322 1.69 -20.87 -13.37
C SER A 322 1.68 -22.40 -13.31
N LYS A 323 2.76 -23.00 -12.80
CA LYS A 323 2.95 -24.45 -12.69
C LYS A 323 2.03 -25.11 -11.66
N GLU A 324 1.65 -24.37 -10.62
CA GLU A 324 0.73 -24.86 -9.59
C GLU A 324 -0.71 -24.74 -10.10
N VAL A 325 -1.06 -23.56 -10.62
CA VAL A 325 -2.39 -23.22 -11.15
C VAL A 325 -2.79 -24.07 -12.36
N GLN A 326 -1.85 -24.44 -13.24
CA GLN A 326 -2.12 -25.31 -14.39
C GLN A 326 -2.02 -26.82 -14.06
N GLY A 327 -1.42 -27.19 -12.92
CA GLY A 327 -0.99 -28.56 -12.64
C GLY A 327 -1.73 -29.29 -11.52
N LYS A 328 -2.46 -28.57 -10.64
CA LYS A 328 -3.09 -29.16 -9.44
C LYS A 328 -4.38 -28.41 -9.07
N THR A 329 -5.41 -29.14 -8.67
CA THR A 329 -6.49 -28.61 -7.83
C THR A 329 -5.93 -28.17 -6.47
N SER A 330 -6.39 -27.06 -5.93
CA SER A 330 -5.93 -26.58 -4.63
C SER A 330 -6.68 -27.29 -3.49
N ASN A 331 -5.97 -27.58 -2.39
CA ASN A 331 -6.63 -27.99 -1.14
C ASN A 331 -7.15 -26.77 -0.34
N LYS A 332 -6.90 -25.56 -0.86
CA LYS A 332 -7.37 -24.28 -0.35
C LYS A 332 -8.46 -23.71 -1.26
N ARG A 333 -9.47 -23.10 -0.65
CA ARG A 333 -10.63 -22.55 -1.35
C ARG A 333 -10.93 -21.14 -0.87
N TYR A 334 -11.09 -20.24 -1.82
CA TYR A 334 -11.43 -18.85 -1.61
C TYR A 334 -12.95 -18.70 -1.61
N VAL A 335 -13.47 -17.99 -0.61
CA VAL A 335 -14.83 -17.45 -0.62
C VAL A 335 -14.73 -15.98 -0.24
N GLY A 336 -15.00 -15.08 -1.18
CA GLY A 336 -14.92 -13.65 -0.98
C GLY A 336 -16.17 -12.92 -1.46
N ILE A 337 -16.45 -11.78 -0.84
CA ILE A 337 -17.60 -10.94 -1.15
C ILE A 337 -17.23 -9.45 -1.04
N THR A 338 -17.64 -8.67 -2.03
CA THR A 338 -17.65 -7.20 -1.95
C THR A 338 -19.07 -6.66 -2.02
N GLN A 339 -19.46 -5.89 -1.01
CA GLN A 339 -20.70 -5.11 -0.98
C GLN A 339 -20.37 -3.61 -1.04
N PRO A 340 -20.64 -2.93 -2.18
CA PRO A 340 -20.66 -1.48 -2.24
C PRO A 340 -21.88 -0.90 -1.53
N TYR A 341 -21.70 0.27 -0.92
CA TYR A 341 -22.75 1.09 -0.36
C TYR A 341 -22.77 2.44 -1.07
N ASP A 342 -23.98 2.97 -1.25
CA ASP A 342 -24.21 4.29 -1.88
C ASP A 342 -23.59 5.47 -1.11
N SER A 343 -22.98 5.22 0.07
CA SER A 343 -22.16 6.16 0.81
C SER A 343 -20.76 6.38 0.23
N GLY A 344 -20.36 5.60 -0.79
CA GLY A 344 -19.04 5.68 -1.45
C GLY A 344 -17.97 4.78 -0.80
N ILE A 345 -18.38 3.66 -0.20
CA ILE A 345 -17.48 2.71 0.46
C ILE A 345 -17.90 1.29 0.09
N SER A 346 -16.91 0.42 -0.12
CA SER A 346 -17.08 -1.00 -0.40
C SER A 346 -16.58 -1.82 0.80
N THR A 347 -17.46 -2.59 1.43
CA THR A 347 -17.03 -3.61 2.40
C THR A 347 -16.55 -4.85 1.64
N ARG A 348 -15.35 -5.34 1.95
CA ARG A 348 -14.80 -6.61 1.46
C ARG A 348 -14.61 -7.58 2.61
N LEU A 349 -15.09 -8.81 2.45
CA LEU A 349 -14.76 -9.95 3.30
C LEU A 349 -14.19 -11.07 2.43
N GLU A 350 -13.07 -11.65 2.84
CA GLU A 350 -12.41 -12.77 2.18
C GLU A 350 -12.11 -13.84 3.22
N VAL A 351 -12.47 -15.09 2.90
CA VAL A 351 -12.28 -16.25 3.76
C VAL A 351 -11.54 -17.32 2.98
N ILE A 352 -10.42 -17.79 3.53
CA ILE A 352 -9.66 -18.91 2.97
C ILE A 352 -9.95 -20.15 3.80
N TYR A 353 -10.56 -21.14 3.16
CA TYR A 353 -10.74 -22.47 3.71
C TYR A 353 -9.58 -23.37 3.28
N GLU A 354 -9.14 -24.26 4.15
CA GLU A 354 -8.21 -25.35 3.85
C GLU A 354 -8.74 -26.63 4.48
N ASN A 355 -8.94 -27.68 3.67
CA ASN A 355 -9.53 -28.95 4.13
C ASN A 355 -10.85 -28.76 4.93
N GLY A 356 -11.68 -27.79 4.52
CA GLY A 356 -12.96 -27.45 5.17
C GLY A 356 -12.88 -26.58 6.43
N LYS A 357 -11.69 -26.17 6.88
CA LYS A 357 -11.47 -25.26 8.03
C LYS A 357 -11.09 -23.87 7.58
N ILE A 358 -11.55 -22.83 8.29
CA ILE A 358 -11.11 -21.45 8.07
C ILE A 358 -9.66 -21.32 8.54
N VAL A 359 -8.76 -20.93 7.63
CA VAL A 359 -7.32 -20.70 7.92
C VAL A 359 -6.88 -19.25 7.73
N ASP A 360 -7.61 -18.46 6.95
CA ASP A 360 -7.42 -17.01 6.85
C ASP A 360 -8.78 -16.28 6.77
N LEU A 361 -8.82 -15.06 7.29
CA LEU A 361 -9.90 -14.11 7.10
C LEU A 361 -9.31 -12.71 6.93
N LYS A 362 -9.78 -12.00 5.91
CA LYS A 362 -9.48 -10.59 5.63
C LYS A 362 -10.80 -9.81 5.64
N TYR A 363 -10.86 -8.73 6.41
CA TYR A 363 -11.99 -7.80 6.41
C TYR A 363 -11.47 -6.38 6.20
N ASP A 364 -12.09 -5.64 5.28
CA ASP A 364 -11.70 -4.26 4.99
C ASP A 364 -12.89 -3.41 4.52
N GLU A 365 -12.76 -2.10 4.67
CA GLU A 365 -13.71 -1.10 4.16
C GLU A 365 -12.94 -0.11 3.30
N ILE A 366 -13.23 -0.14 2.00
CA ILE A 366 -12.45 0.46 0.94
C ILE A 366 -13.19 1.70 0.44
N PHE A 367 -12.54 2.86 0.50
CA PHE A 367 -13.12 4.13 0.07
C PHE A 367 -13.20 4.19 -1.46
N ALA A 368 -14.23 4.85 -2.00
CA ALA A 368 -14.40 5.01 -3.44
C ALA A 368 -13.21 5.70 -4.12
N ASP A 369 -13.08 5.49 -5.43
CA ASP A 369 -11.97 6.04 -6.21
C ASP A 369 -12.09 7.55 -6.46
N ASP A 370 -13.29 8.13 -6.29
CA ASP A 370 -13.58 9.56 -6.48
C ASP A 370 -14.11 10.19 -5.18
N LYS A 371 -13.52 11.32 -4.76
CA LYS A 371 -13.93 12.04 -3.53
C LYS A 371 -15.42 12.36 -3.48
N LYS A 372 -16.00 12.71 -4.63
CA LYS A 372 -17.42 13.12 -4.77
C LYS A 372 -18.40 11.98 -4.45
N ASP A 373 -17.97 10.73 -4.65
CA ASP A 373 -18.81 9.54 -4.45
C ASP A 373 -18.90 9.21 -2.93
N ILE A 374 -17.95 9.69 -2.12
CA ILE A 374 -17.92 9.52 -0.66
C ILE A 374 -18.82 10.58 0.01
N LYS A 375 -19.98 10.16 0.53
CA LYS A 375 -20.98 11.07 1.14
C LYS A 375 -20.51 11.81 2.38
N ASN A 376 -19.66 11.19 3.21
CA ASN A 376 -19.16 11.81 4.45
C ASN A 376 -17.90 12.64 4.14
N LYS A 377 -18.00 13.97 4.28
CA LYS A 377 -16.92 14.94 4.02
C LYS A 377 -15.62 14.64 4.78
N THR A 378 -15.69 14.21 6.04
CA THR A 378 -14.52 13.84 6.86
C THR A 378 -13.75 12.67 6.26
N LEU A 379 -14.43 11.81 5.48
CA LEU A 379 -13.87 10.58 4.93
C LEU A 379 -13.46 10.73 3.45
N GLN A 380 -13.71 11.90 2.83
CA GLN A 380 -13.30 12.22 1.46
C GLN A 380 -11.76 12.33 1.30
N GLU A 381 -11.02 12.55 2.39
CA GLU A 381 -9.55 12.59 2.32
C GLU A 381 -8.93 11.20 2.04
N PHE A 382 -9.64 10.11 2.38
CA PHE A 382 -9.17 8.72 2.24
C PHE A 382 -9.59 8.05 0.92
N TYR A 383 -10.13 8.78 -0.05
CA TYR A 383 -10.44 8.27 -1.39
C TYR A 383 -9.25 7.51 -2.03
N ARG A 384 -9.52 6.44 -2.78
CA ARG A 384 -8.49 5.48 -3.30
C ARG A 384 -7.59 4.87 -2.20
N GLN A 385 -8.15 4.62 -1.01
CA GLN A 385 -7.50 3.91 0.10
C GLN A 385 -8.49 2.96 0.79
N SER A 386 -8.07 2.29 1.87
CA SER A 386 -8.97 1.52 2.74
C SER A 386 -8.70 1.72 4.23
N LYS A 387 -9.69 1.43 5.09
CA LYS A 387 -9.55 1.57 6.56
C LYS A 387 -8.45 0.66 7.13
N LEU A 388 -8.19 -0.51 6.53
CA LEU A 388 -7.13 -1.43 6.99
C LEU A 388 -5.73 -0.96 6.58
N GLU A 389 -5.53 -0.60 5.31
CA GLU A 389 -4.20 -0.29 4.76
C GLU A 389 -3.81 1.19 4.90
N SER A 390 -4.76 2.15 4.87
CA SER A 390 -4.46 3.59 4.88
C SER A 390 -3.63 4.03 6.09
N ILE A 391 -2.46 4.63 5.84
CA ILE A 391 -1.57 5.11 6.90
C ILE A 391 -2.20 6.30 7.61
N GLU A 392 -2.73 7.26 6.86
CA GLU A 392 -3.38 8.45 7.38
C GLU A 392 -4.61 8.09 8.24
N TYR A 393 -5.50 7.21 7.76
CA TYR A 393 -6.67 6.76 8.52
C TYR A 393 -6.25 6.02 9.80
N ASN A 394 -5.25 5.13 9.72
CA ASN A 394 -4.74 4.40 10.88
C ASN A 394 -4.02 5.31 11.88
N ARG A 395 -3.38 6.40 11.43
CA ARG A 395 -2.78 7.42 12.31
C ARG A 395 -3.86 8.22 13.04
N ILE A 396 -4.86 8.70 12.31
CA ILE A 396 -5.96 9.54 12.83
C ILE A 396 -6.87 8.75 13.78
N THR A 397 -7.30 7.54 13.38
CA THR A 397 -8.18 6.69 14.20
C THR A 397 -7.42 5.80 15.20
N ASN A 398 -6.14 6.09 15.46
CA ASN A 398 -5.23 5.36 16.36
C ASN A 398 -5.31 3.82 16.20
N LYS A 399 -5.20 3.36 14.94
CA LYS A 399 -5.20 1.94 14.50
C LYS A 399 -6.42 1.13 14.96
N SER A 400 -7.53 1.79 15.34
CA SER A 400 -8.72 1.13 15.90
C SER A 400 -9.33 0.11 14.94
N PHE A 401 -9.53 0.46 13.67
CA PHE A 401 -10.06 -0.47 12.66
C PHE A 401 -9.11 -1.66 12.41
N ARG A 402 -7.81 -1.42 12.22
CA ARG A 402 -6.80 -2.50 12.08
C ARG A 402 -6.74 -3.40 13.32
N THR A 403 -6.97 -2.86 14.52
CA THR A 403 -7.07 -3.62 15.77
C THR A 403 -8.34 -4.48 15.83
N PHE A 404 -9.48 -3.92 15.39
CA PHE A 404 -10.74 -4.64 15.24
C PHE A 404 -10.60 -5.81 14.26
N VAL A 405 -10.09 -5.57 13.05
CA VAL A 405 -9.87 -6.63 12.02
C VAL A 405 -8.98 -7.76 12.53
N ASN A 406 -7.86 -7.43 13.18
CA ASN A 406 -6.96 -8.44 13.74
C ASN A 406 -7.60 -9.24 14.90
N THR A 407 -8.51 -8.63 15.64
CA THR A 407 -9.27 -9.27 16.73
C THR A 407 -10.36 -10.17 16.16
N LEU A 408 -11.15 -9.66 15.21
CA LEU A 408 -12.17 -10.37 14.45
C LEU A 408 -11.61 -11.63 13.79
N ARG A 409 -10.52 -11.50 13.03
CA ARG A 409 -9.81 -12.62 12.39
C ARG A 409 -9.45 -13.71 13.42
N ARG A 410 -8.92 -13.32 14.59
CA ARG A 410 -8.53 -14.28 15.64
C ARG A 410 -9.75 -15.01 16.22
N GLU A 411 -10.85 -14.31 16.51
CA GLU A 411 -12.05 -14.97 17.08
C GLU A 411 -12.77 -15.86 16.07
N VAL A 412 -12.77 -15.50 14.78
CA VAL A 412 -13.26 -16.36 13.69
C VAL A 412 -12.38 -17.61 13.53
N LEU A 413 -11.05 -17.46 13.49
CA LEU A 413 -10.14 -18.61 13.40
C LEU A 413 -10.25 -19.54 14.63
N ARG A 414 -10.54 -18.99 15.82
CA ARG A 414 -10.74 -19.76 17.07
C ARG A 414 -12.10 -20.46 17.14
N SER A 415 -13.17 -19.83 16.65
CA SER A 415 -14.55 -20.38 16.67
C SER A 415 -14.86 -21.27 15.48
N GLN A 416 -14.19 -21.06 14.34
CA GLN A 416 -14.52 -21.60 13.03
C GLN A 416 -15.93 -21.20 12.51
N SER A 417 -16.50 -20.11 13.02
CA SER A 417 -17.74 -19.49 12.49
C SER A 417 -17.48 -18.04 12.06
N LEU A 418 -18.20 -17.59 11.02
CA LEU A 418 -18.22 -16.19 10.57
C LEU A 418 -19.22 -15.32 11.34
N THR A 419 -20.03 -15.90 12.24
CA THR A 419 -21.09 -15.19 12.98
C THR A 419 -21.09 -15.48 14.47
N ASP A 420 -20.63 -16.66 14.88
CA ASP A 420 -20.91 -17.22 16.21
C ASP A 420 -19.65 -17.21 17.10
N PHE A 421 -19.26 -16.03 17.58
CA PHE A 421 -18.10 -15.87 18.46
C PHE A 421 -18.28 -14.72 19.48
N PRO A 422 -17.60 -14.77 20.65
CA PRO A 422 -17.62 -13.70 21.65
C PRO A 422 -17.15 -12.35 21.06
N THR A 423 -17.91 -11.29 21.33
CA THR A 423 -17.72 -9.96 20.74
C THR A 423 -17.04 -8.96 21.67
N ASP A 424 -16.83 -9.32 22.94
CA ASP A 424 -16.34 -8.43 24.01
C ASP A 424 -14.98 -7.78 23.67
N ALA A 425 -14.11 -8.53 23.00
CA ALA A 425 -12.79 -8.06 22.58
C ALA A 425 -12.81 -7.07 21.39
N LEU A 426 -13.92 -6.93 20.67
CA LEU A 426 -14.01 -6.17 19.42
C LEU A 426 -14.08 -4.65 19.62
N LYS A 427 -14.32 -4.16 20.84
CA LYS A 427 -14.48 -2.73 21.17
C LYS A 427 -15.64 -2.04 20.42
N LEU A 428 -16.82 -2.66 20.52
CA LEU A 428 -18.07 -2.15 19.93
C LEU A 428 -18.63 -0.91 20.65
N ASP A 429 -17.94 -0.42 21.69
CA ASP A 429 -18.14 0.90 22.29
C ASP A 429 -17.75 2.05 21.34
N MET A 430 -16.85 1.80 20.38
CA MET A 430 -16.44 2.78 19.38
C MET A 430 -17.44 2.81 18.20
N PRO A 431 -18.13 3.93 17.92
CA PRO A 431 -19.22 3.98 16.93
C PRO A 431 -18.84 3.50 15.52
N HIS A 432 -17.65 3.86 15.05
CA HIS A 432 -17.13 3.46 13.72
C HIS A 432 -16.63 2.02 13.66
N ILE A 433 -16.41 1.37 14.81
CA ILE A 433 -16.10 -0.07 14.92
C ILE A 433 -17.39 -0.87 15.02
N LYS A 434 -18.40 -0.37 15.76
CA LYS A 434 -19.74 -0.95 15.76
C LYS A 434 -20.33 -0.98 14.34
N GLU A 435 -20.26 0.15 13.61
CA GLU A 435 -20.67 0.22 12.21
C GLU A 435 -19.92 -0.81 11.34
N ALA A 436 -18.60 -0.94 11.52
CA ALA A 436 -17.80 -1.91 10.78
C ALA A 436 -18.16 -3.37 11.10
N TYR A 437 -18.55 -3.67 12.35
CA TYR A 437 -19.02 -5.00 12.74
C TYR A 437 -20.42 -5.33 12.20
N GLU A 438 -21.33 -4.36 12.16
CA GLU A 438 -22.62 -4.50 11.47
C GLU A 438 -22.43 -4.78 9.97
N ASN A 439 -21.51 -4.05 9.32
CA ASN A 439 -21.18 -4.24 7.91
C ASN A 439 -20.51 -5.61 7.65
N TYR A 440 -19.63 -6.06 8.57
CA TYR A 440 -19.05 -7.40 8.55
C TYR A 440 -20.12 -8.48 8.64
N LEU A 441 -21.00 -8.43 9.64
CA LEU A 441 -22.06 -9.41 9.82
C LEU A 441 -22.98 -9.48 8.59
N PHE A 442 -23.32 -8.33 7.99
CA PHE A 442 -24.13 -8.29 6.78
C PHE A 442 -23.52 -9.10 5.63
N VAL A 443 -22.20 -9.01 5.41
CA VAL A 443 -21.52 -9.77 4.33
C VAL A 443 -21.18 -11.21 4.73
N ALA A 444 -20.85 -11.46 6.00
CA ALA A 444 -20.65 -12.81 6.55
C ALA A 444 -21.89 -13.69 6.39
N GLU A 445 -23.07 -13.14 6.70
CA GLU A 445 -24.38 -13.76 6.48
C GLU A 445 -24.70 -14.08 5.01
N LYS A 446 -23.95 -13.57 4.03
CA LYS A 446 -24.08 -13.96 2.61
C LYS A 446 -23.16 -15.10 2.19
N ILE A 447 -22.14 -15.43 3.00
CA ILE A 447 -21.11 -16.40 2.62
C ILE A 447 -20.89 -17.54 3.62
N LYS A 448 -21.44 -17.49 4.84
CA LYS A 448 -21.17 -18.49 5.90
C LYS A 448 -21.51 -19.94 5.51
N ASP A 449 -22.49 -20.12 4.65
CA ASP A 449 -22.95 -21.43 4.15
C ASP A 449 -22.27 -21.83 2.82
N ILE A 450 -21.43 -20.97 2.25
CA ILE A 450 -20.64 -21.23 1.05
C ILE A 450 -19.30 -21.85 1.47
N LYS A 451 -18.96 -23.01 0.90
CA LYS A 451 -17.75 -23.79 1.19
C LYS A 451 -17.11 -24.30 -0.09
#